data_AF-A0A2A5XX91-F1
#
_entry.id   AF-A0A2A5XX91-F1
#
_cell.length_a   1.000
_cell.length_b   1.000
_cell.length_c   1.000
_cell.angle_alpha   90.00
_cell.angle_beta   90.00
_cell.angle_gamma   90.00
#
_symmetry.space_group_name_H-M   'P 1'
#
loop_
_entity.id
_entity.type
_entity.pdbx_description
1 polymer ?
#
loop_
_entity_poly.entity_id
_entity_poly.type
_entity_poly.pdbx_seq_one_letter_code
_entity_poly.pdbx_strand_id
1 'polypeptide(L)'
;SFIDSFRYPLAGEFSFRRRVLKDIRIPFDWGLEIGVLSEMYRNYAGNRLCQVDIADNYDHKHQDISLEDSSQGLSKMSVDIIKAIIRKLASQGETFSMSIFRSLKATYYREALDFVQIYKKDALMNMYEIDVHEEETAVELFAKNIMIAGQVFLDSPMESPNIPTWSRVDTAIPNFLNDLKNVVKKDNEV
;
A
#
# COMPACT_ATOMS: atom_id res chain seq x y z
N SER A 1 11.42 -4.87 10.65
CA SER A 1 10.27 -5.59 11.27
C SER A 1 9.45 -6.27 10.18
N PHE A 2 8.32 -6.96 10.44
CA PHE A 2 7.66 -7.86 9.45
C PHE A 2 7.49 -7.27 8.04
N ILE A 3 6.92 -6.07 7.85
CA ILE A 3 6.74 -5.45 6.51
C ILE A 3 8.10 -5.18 5.86
N ASP A 4 9.04 -4.69 6.64
CA ASP A 4 10.42 -4.38 6.25
C ASP A 4 11.26 -5.65 5.94
N SER A 5 10.76 -6.85 6.26
CA SER A 5 11.36 -8.11 5.76
C SER A 5 10.97 -8.45 4.31
N PHE A 6 10.05 -7.70 3.71
CA PHE A 6 9.64 -7.90 2.32
C PHE A 6 10.46 -7.05 1.37
N ARG A 7 11.01 -7.68 0.32
CA ARG A 7 11.73 -6.97 -0.75
C ARG A 7 10.77 -6.14 -1.59
N TYR A 8 9.56 -6.65 -1.84
CA TYR A 8 8.53 -6.01 -2.65
C TYR A 8 7.19 -6.01 -1.90
N PRO A 9 7.02 -5.16 -0.86
CA PRO A 9 5.80 -5.11 -0.05
C PRO A 9 4.58 -4.57 -0.80
N LEU A 10 4.76 -3.99 -1.99
CA LEU A 10 3.70 -3.43 -2.84
C LEU A 10 3.57 -4.21 -4.17
N ALA A 11 4.07 -5.45 -4.23
CA ALA A 11 3.94 -6.28 -5.43
C ALA A 11 2.46 -6.56 -5.74
N GLY A 12 2.06 -6.36 -7.01
CA GLY A 12 0.72 -6.69 -7.49
C GLY A 12 0.50 -8.20 -7.64
N GLU A 13 1.57 -8.96 -7.79
CA GLU A 13 1.56 -10.41 -7.91
C GLU A 13 1.69 -11.07 -6.54
N PHE A 14 0.58 -11.63 -6.07
CA PHE A 14 0.56 -12.48 -4.88
C PHE A 14 -0.45 -13.61 -5.04
N SER A 15 -0.25 -14.68 -4.28
CA SER A 15 -1.17 -15.80 -4.26
C SER A 15 -1.44 -16.26 -2.84
N PHE A 16 -2.64 -16.81 -2.63
CA PHE A 16 -3.05 -17.38 -1.35
C PHE A 16 -3.92 -18.59 -1.60
N ARG A 17 -3.95 -19.50 -0.62
CA ARG A 17 -4.97 -20.56 -0.62
C ARG A 17 -6.34 -19.91 -0.47
N ARG A 18 -7.34 -20.36 -1.24
CA ARG A 18 -8.72 -19.85 -1.20
C ARG A 18 -9.30 -19.68 0.20
N ARG A 19 -8.93 -20.55 1.16
CA ARG A 19 -9.39 -20.45 2.55
C ARG A 19 -8.97 -19.15 3.24
N VAL A 20 -7.81 -18.59 2.89
CA VAL A 20 -7.27 -17.37 3.49
C VAL A 20 -8.21 -16.18 3.28
N LEU A 21 -8.84 -16.10 2.11
CA LEU A 21 -9.81 -15.04 1.78
C LEU A 21 -10.99 -14.96 2.73
N LYS A 22 -11.30 -16.02 3.49
CA LYS A 22 -12.37 -16.00 4.48
C LYS A 22 -11.97 -15.31 5.78
N ASP A 23 -10.67 -15.24 6.05
CA ASP A 23 -10.12 -14.85 7.35
C ASP A 23 -9.45 -13.46 7.31
N ILE A 24 -9.26 -12.88 6.13
CA ILE A 24 -8.66 -11.56 5.94
C ILE A 24 -9.69 -10.54 5.49
N ARG A 25 -9.56 -9.30 5.97
CA ARG A 25 -10.29 -8.16 5.41
C ARG A 25 -9.52 -7.65 4.20
N ILE A 26 -10.21 -7.45 3.08
CA ILE A 26 -9.58 -6.92 1.87
C ILE A 26 -9.69 -5.39 1.89
N PRO A 27 -8.57 -4.65 1.94
CA PRO A 27 -8.57 -3.21 1.71
C PRO A 27 -8.93 -2.91 0.25
N PHE A 28 -9.23 -1.67 -0.04
CA PHE A 28 -9.47 -1.20 -1.41
C PHE A 28 -8.42 -0.16 -1.83
N ASP A 29 -8.46 0.21 -3.11
CA ASP A 29 -7.51 1.12 -3.76
C ASP A 29 -6.05 0.69 -3.59
N TRP A 30 -5.13 1.66 -3.59
CA TRP A 30 -3.68 1.48 -3.47
C TRP A 30 -3.21 1.00 -2.10
N GLY A 31 -4.14 0.77 -1.17
CA GLY A 31 -3.88 0.14 0.13
C GLY A 31 -4.01 -1.38 0.11
N LEU A 32 -4.36 -1.99 -1.03
CA LEU A 32 -4.66 -3.41 -1.15
C LEU A 32 -3.48 -4.28 -0.71
N GLU A 33 -2.31 -4.10 -1.32
CA GLU A 33 -1.13 -4.94 -1.12
C GLU A 33 -0.65 -4.85 0.34
N ILE A 34 -0.45 -3.62 0.81
CA ILE A 34 0.05 -3.36 2.17
C ILE A 34 -0.95 -3.81 3.23
N GLY A 35 -2.25 -3.62 2.98
CA GLY A 35 -3.28 -4.04 3.92
C GLY A 35 -3.46 -5.55 3.92
N VAL A 36 -3.35 -6.24 2.78
CA VAL A 36 -3.30 -7.71 2.72
C VAL A 36 -2.11 -8.23 3.52
N LEU A 37 -0.90 -7.70 3.31
CA LEU A 37 0.28 -8.08 4.11
C LEU A 37 0.05 -7.89 5.61
N SER A 38 -0.58 -6.78 6.00
CA SER A 38 -0.91 -6.51 7.39
C SER A 38 -1.95 -7.47 7.97
N GLU A 39 -2.93 -7.91 7.17
CA GLU A 39 -3.89 -8.93 7.57
C GLU A 39 -3.23 -10.31 7.69
N MET A 40 -2.25 -10.61 6.84
CA MET A 40 -1.46 -11.83 6.95
C MET A 40 -0.62 -11.81 8.24
N TYR A 41 0.03 -10.69 8.55
CA TYR A 41 0.77 -10.52 9.81
C TYR A 41 -0.10 -10.77 11.05
N ARG A 42 -1.35 -10.27 11.04
CA ARG A 42 -2.25 -10.40 12.20
C ARG A 42 -2.81 -11.81 12.35
N ASN A 43 -3.16 -12.46 11.25
CA ASN A 43 -3.95 -13.69 11.27
C ASN A 43 -3.12 -14.97 11.09
N TYR A 44 -1.87 -14.87 10.63
CA TYR A 44 -1.04 -16.02 10.28
C TYR A 44 0.37 -15.94 10.86
N ALA A 45 0.89 -17.09 11.27
CA ALA A 45 2.29 -17.20 11.71
C ALA A 45 3.25 -16.97 10.53
N GLY A 46 4.39 -16.32 10.80
CA GLY A 46 5.38 -15.94 9.78
C GLY A 46 5.86 -17.10 8.89
N ASN A 47 5.95 -18.32 9.44
CA ASN A 47 6.33 -19.52 8.68
C ASN A 47 5.27 -20.01 7.66
N ARG A 48 4.12 -19.33 7.55
CA ARG A 48 3.09 -19.57 6.53
C ARG A 48 3.21 -18.62 5.34
N LEU A 49 4.18 -17.71 5.37
CA LEU A 49 4.43 -16.73 4.33
C LEU A 49 5.78 -17.00 3.68
N CYS A 50 5.87 -16.71 2.40
CA CYS A 50 7.13 -16.75 1.66
C CYS A 50 7.10 -15.67 0.59
N GLN A 51 8.29 -15.31 0.11
CA GLN A 51 8.51 -14.42 -1.01
C GLN A 51 9.29 -15.21 -2.04
N VAL A 52 8.94 -15.05 -3.31
CA VAL A 52 9.58 -15.77 -4.41
C VAL A 52 9.88 -14.78 -5.52
N ASP A 53 11.06 -14.90 -6.13
CA ASP A 53 11.35 -14.20 -7.38
C ASP A 53 10.57 -14.89 -8.50
N ILE A 54 9.87 -14.10 -9.31
CA ILE A 54 8.98 -14.61 -10.37
C ILE A 54 9.54 -14.41 -11.78
N ALA A 55 10.54 -13.54 -11.93
CA ALA A 55 11.21 -13.24 -13.19
C ALA A 55 12.60 -12.64 -12.92
N ASP A 56 13.53 -12.85 -13.86
CA ASP A 56 14.84 -12.20 -13.83
C ASP A 56 14.71 -10.69 -14.11
N ASN A 57 13.84 -10.34 -15.05
CA ASN A 57 13.46 -8.97 -15.39
C ASN A 57 11.96 -8.82 -15.25
N TYR A 58 11.53 -7.81 -14.49
CA TYR A 58 10.13 -7.48 -14.31
C TYR A 58 9.92 -6.05 -14.81
N ASP A 59 9.19 -5.90 -15.92
CA ASP A 59 8.84 -4.60 -16.50
C ASP A 59 7.37 -4.30 -16.20
N HIS A 60 7.08 -3.05 -15.85
CA HIS A 60 5.74 -2.61 -15.54
C HIS A 60 5.47 -1.22 -16.09
N LYS A 61 4.19 -0.88 -16.18
CA LYS A 61 3.79 0.46 -16.60
C LYS A 61 4.32 1.49 -15.60
N HIS A 62 5.15 2.41 -16.08
CA HIS A 62 5.56 3.58 -15.31
C HIS A 62 4.40 4.58 -15.19
N GLN A 63 4.29 5.18 -14.01
CA GLN A 63 3.28 6.18 -13.67
C GLN A 63 3.97 7.51 -13.43
N ASP A 64 3.33 8.60 -13.83
CA ASP A 64 3.87 9.93 -13.57
C ASP A 64 3.93 10.19 -12.06
N ILE A 65 4.93 10.97 -11.66
CA ILE A 65 5.08 11.34 -10.25
C ILE A 65 3.97 12.28 -9.77
N SER A 66 3.40 13.07 -10.68
CA SER A 66 2.33 14.04 -10.44
C SER A 66 2.68 15.08 -9.36
N LEU A 67 3.72 15.89 -9.60
CA LEU A 67 4.19 16.95 -8.67
C LEU A 67 3.13 18.01 -8.37
N GLU A 68 2.31 18.35 -9.37
CA GLU A 68 1.33 19.44 -9.27
C GLU A 68 -0.06 18.97 -8.80
N ASP A 69 -0.35 17.67 -8.92
CA ASP A 69 -1.66 17.10 -8.60
C ASP A 69 -1.53 15.84 -7.74
N SER A 70 -1.79 15.99 -6.43
CA SER A 70 -1.78 14.89 -5.48
C SER A 70 -2.91 13.88 -5.64
N SER A 71 -3.86 14.12 -6.55
CA SER A 71 -4.97 13.20 -6.84
C SER A 71 -4.65 12.21 -7.96
N GLN A 72 -3.46 12.28 -8.56
CA GLN A 72 -3.02 11.40 -9.64
C GLN A 72 -1.63 10.79 -9.38
N GLY A 73 -1.28 9.79 -10.20
CA GLY A 73 0.06 9.21 -10.27
C GLY A 73 0.61 8.70 -8.94
N LEU A 74 1.94 8.71 -8.80
CA LEU A 74 2.65 8.24 -7.60
C LEU A 74 2.32 9.09 -6.37
N SER A 75 2.01 10.37 -6.56
CA SER A 75 1.59 11.25 -5.48
C SER A 75 0.34 10.71 -4.78
N LYS A 76 -0.73 10.42 -5.54
CA LYS A 76 -1.95 9.82 -5.00
C LYS A 76 -1.68 8.47 -4.33
N MET A 77 -0.95 7.59 -5.02
CA MET A 77 -0.62 6.26 -4.51
C MET A 77 0.07 6.33 -3.15
N SER A 78 1.08 7.21 -3.02
CA SER A 78 1.80 7.38 -1.75
C SER A 78 0.89 7.87 -0.63
N VAL A 79 -0.01 8.83 -0.88
CA VAL A 79 -1.00 9.29 0.11
C VAL A 79 -1.90 8.15 0.56
N ASP A 80 -2.39 7.34 -0.38
CA ASP A 80 -3.27 6.20 -0.09
C ASP A 80 -2.56 5.10 0.72
N ILE A 81 -1.33 4.75 0.36
CA ILE A 81 -0.50 3.79 1.10
C ILE A 81 -0.21 4.28 2.52
N ILE A 82 0.20 5.55 2.66
CA ILE A 82 0.50 6.14 3.97
C ILE A 82 -0.76 6.13 4.86
N LYS A 83 -1.92 6.52 4.32
CA LYS A 83 -3.21 6.42 5.04
C LYS A 83 -3.51 4.99 5.47
N ALA A 84 -3.30 4.00 4.60
CA ALA A 84 -3.56 2.60 4.91
C ALA A 84 -2.69 2.11 6.08
N ILE A 85 -1.39 2.45 6.09
CA ILE A 85 -0.47 2.12 7.17
C ILE A 85 -0.90 2.80 8.48
N ILE A 86 -1.18 4.10 8.46
CA ILE A 86 -1.61 4.87 9.64
C ILE A 86 -2.89 4.30 10.23
N ARG A 87 -3.94 4.11 9.40
CA ARG A 87 -5.23 3.56 9.85
C ARG A 87 -5.05 2.17 10.47
N LYS A 88 -4.16 1.36 9.90
CA LYS A 88 -3.89 0.03 10.43
C LYS A 88 -3.19 0.09 11.79
N LEU A 89 -2.15 0.89 11.93
CA LEU A 89 -1.47 1.08 13.22
C LEU A 89 -2.43 1.65 14.27
N ALA A 90 -3.28 2.61 13.89
CA ALA A 90 -4.30 3.15 14.77
C ALA A 90 -5.31 2.09 15.23
N SER A 91 -5.72 1.18 14.33
CA SER A 91 -6.59 0.06 14.69
C SER A 91 -5.93 -0.95 15.67
N GLN A 92 -4.60 -0.89 15.81
CA GLN A 92 -3.82 -1.69 16.76
C GLN A 92 -3.53 -0.95 18.08
N GLY A 93 -4.04 0.28 18.24
CA GLY A 93 -3.90 1.09 19.45
C GLY A 93 -2.85 2.19 19.38
N GLU A 94 -2.15 2.34 18.24
CA GLU A 94 -1.19 3.44 18.08
C GLU A 94 -1.91 4.78 17.98
N THR A 95 -1.43 5.78 18.72
CA THR A 95 -2.00 7.11 18.71
C THR A 95 -1.25 8.01 17.75
N PHE A 96 -1.96 8.75 16.92
CA PHE A 96 -1.37 9.71 15.99
C PHE A 96 -1.78 11.14 16.31
N SER A 97 -0.88 12.06 16.02
CA SER A 97 -1.08 13.49 16.18
C SER A 97 -0.27 14.24 15.13
N MET A 98 -0.55 15.53 14.95
CA MET A 98 0.20 16.31 13.99
C MET A 98 1.69 16.47 14.34
N SER A 99 2.07 16.40 15.62
CA SER A 99 3.49 16.40 16.02
C SER A 99 4.20 15.11 15.62
N ILE A 100 3.52 13.96 15.72
CA ILE A 100 4.03 12.67 15.23
C ILE A 100 4.24 12.73 13.72
N PHE A 101 3.27 13.25 12.95
CA PHE A 101 3.42 13.36 11.49
C PHE A 101 4.55 14.30 11.06
N ARG A 102 4.74 15.43 11.74
CA ARG A 102 5.90 16.32 11.50
C ARG A 102 7.23 15.60 11.74
N SER A 103 7.30 14.81 12.81
CA SER A 103 8.50 14.03 13.15
C SER A 103 8.75 12.91 12.14
N LEU A 104 7.70 12.21 11.73
CA LEU A 104 7.76 11.16 10.70
C LEU A 104 8.20 11.73 9.36
N LYS A 105 7.62 12.86 8.93
CA LYS A 105 8.02 13.60 7.72
C LYS A 105 9.50 14.00 7.75
N ALA A 106 10.01 14.47 8.89
CA ALA A 106 11.41 14.85 9.02
C ALA A 106 12.34 13.63 8.99
N THR A 107 11.94 12.54 9.65
CA THR A 107 12.67 11.28 9.66
C THR A 107 12.73 10.70 8.25
N TYR A 108 11.58 10.50 7.59
CA TYR A 108 11.50 10.04 6.21
C TYR A 108 12.39 10.86 5.27
N TYR A 109 12.28 12.19 5.34
CA TYR A 109 13.04 13.08 4.47
C TYR A 109 14.56 12.85 4.58
N ARG A 110 15.08 12.73 5.81
CA ARG A 110 16.50 12.49 6.04
C ARG A 110 16.93 11.11 5.53
N GLU A 111 16.21 10.05 5.94
CA GLU A 111 16.57 8.69 5.54
C GLU A 111 16.48 8.51 4.01
N ALA A 112 15.47 9.12 3.37
CA ALA A 112 15.29 9.05 1.92
C ALA A 112 16.43 9.76 1.16
N LEU A 113 16.90 10.92 1.62
CA LEU A 113 18.07 11.57 1.03
C LEU A 113 19.34 10.73 1.17
N ASP A 114 19.52 10.05 2.31
CA ASP A 114 20.63 9.11 2.49
C ASP A 114 20.54 7.95 1.46
N PHE A 115 19.34 7.41 1.22
CA PHE A 115 19.11 6.41 0.18
C PHE A 115 19.40 6.92 -1.23
N VAL A 116 18.99 8.15 -1.58
CA VAL A 116 19.33 8.75 -2.89
C VAL A 116 20.83 8.76 -3.10
N GLN A 117 21.62 9.12 -2.09
CA GLN A 117 23.08 9.11 -2.19
C GLN A 117 23.69 7.70 -2.27
N ILE A 118 23.08 6.72 -1.59
CA ILE A 118 23.51 5.31 -1.68
C ILE A 118 23.24 4.77 -3.09
N TYR A 119 22.02 4.94 -3.60
CA TYR A 119 21.64 4.41 -4.91
C TYR A 119 22.31 5.15 -6.07
N LYS A 120 22.61 6.44 -5.92
CA LYS A 120 23.50 7.14 -6.85
C LYS A 120 24.85 6.44 -6.98
N LYS A 121 25.48 6.06 -5.87
CA LYS A 121 26.78 5.38 -5.88
C LYS A 121 26.67 3.98 -6.46
N ASP A 122 25.61 3.26 -6.14
CA ASP A 122 25.33 1.93 -6.69
C ASP A 122 25.14 1.98 -8.22
N ALA A 123 24.33 2.91 -8.71
CA ALA A 123 24.15 3.13 -10.14
C ALA A 123 25.46 3.46 -10.85
N LEU A 124 26.27 4.36 -10.27
CA LEU A 124 27.60 4.69 -10.82
C LEU A 124 28.52 3.46 -10.90
N MET A 125 28.51 2.58 -9.90
CA MET A 125 29.29 1.32 -9.95
C MET A 125 28.81 0.38 -11.05
N ASN A 126 27.53 0.44 -11.39
CA ASN A 126 26.91 -0.35 -12.45
C ASN A 126 26.84 0.39 -13.81
N MET A 127 27.52 1.53 -13.95
CA MET A 127 27.56 2.36 -15.16
C MET A 127 26.20 2.93 -15.59
N TYR A 128 25.32 3.19 -14.62
CA TYR A 128 24.07 3.90 -14.80
C TYR A 128 24.17 5.33 -14.25
N GLU A 129 23.55 6.28 -14.94
CA GLU A 129 23.38 7.65 -14.48
C GLU A 129 22.00 7.81 -13.83
N ILE A 130 21.95 8.53 -12.70
CA ILE A 130 20.73 8.89 -11.99
C ILE A 130 20.64 10.41 -11.91
N ASP A 131 19.48 10.97 -12.23
CA ASP A 131 19.18 12.38 -11.95
C ASP A 131 18.85 12.56 -10.48
N VAL A 132 19.85 13.00 -9.71
CA VAL A 132 19.70 13.25 -8.27
C VAL A 132 18.67 14.35 -7.99
N HIS A 133 18.54 15.34 -8.86
CA HIS A 133 17.59 16.42 -8.63
C HIS A 133 16.15 15.91 -8.77
N GLU A 134 15.89 15.07 -9.77
CA GLU A 134 14.60 14.39 -9.93
C GLU A 134 14.27 13.53 -8.71
N GLU A 135 15.22 12.72 -8.24
CA GLU A 135 15.06 11.87 -7.04
C GLU A 135 14.80 12.69 -5.77
N GLU A 136 15.57 13.76 -5.54
CA GLU A 136 15.36 14.63 -4.37
C GLU A 136 14.00 15.35 -4.45
N THR A 137 13.57 15.75 -5.64
CA THR A 137 12.24 16.33 -5.87
C THR A 137 11.13 15.32 -5.53
N ALA A 138 11.32 14.04 -5.85
CA ALA A 138 10.41 12.97 -5.45
C ALA A 138 10.37 12.79 -3.93
N VAL A 139 11.52 12.84 -3.26
CA VAL A 139 11.62 12.77 -1.80
C VAL A 139 10.86 13.92 -1.13
N GLU A 140 10.99 15.15 -1.64
CA GLU A 140 10.24 16.31 -1.14
C GLU A 140 8.73 16.11 -1.27
N LEU A 141 8.26 15.62 -2.43
CA LEU A 141 6.86 15.32 -2.67
C LEU A 141 6.33 14.26 -1.70
N PHE A 142 7.02 13.13 -1.56
CA PHE A 142 6.56 12.06 -0.67
C PHE A 142 6.61 12.46 0.80
N ALA A 143 7.58 13.29 1.20
CA ALA A 143 7.60 13.90 2.52
C ALA A 143 6.37 14.79 2.76
N LYS A 144 5.97 15.60 1.77
CA LYS A 144 4.72 16.39 1.83
C LYS A 144 3.49 15.49 1.93
N ASN A 145 3.48 14.36 1.22
CA ASN A 145 2.36 13.42 1.21
C ASN A 145 2.13 12.75 2.57
N ILE A 146 3.18 12.58 3.40
CA ILE A 146 3.04 12.15 4.80
C ILE A 146 2.17 13.14 5.60
N MET A 147 2.39 14.44 5.41
CA MET A 147 1.61 15.48 6.10
C MET A 147 0.16 15.50 5.61
N ILE A 148 -0.06 15.37 4.30
CA ILE A 148 -1.40 15.32 3.70
C ILE A 148 -2.17 14.11 4.24
N ALA A 149 -1.58 12.91 4.17
CA ALA A 149 -2.20 11.69 4.66
C ALA A 149 -2.52 11.76 6.15
N GLY A 150 -1.60 12.31 6.95
CA GLY A 150 -1.80 12.51 8.38
C GLY A 150 -2.94 13.47 8.71
N GLN A 151 -3.04 14.59 7.99
CA GLN A 151 -4.14 15.54 8.14
C GLN A 151 -5.50 14.89 7.78
N VAL A 152 -5.57 14.22 6.63
CA VAL A 152 -6.78 13.49 6.20
C VAL A 152 -7.22 12.46 7.23
N PHE A 153 -6.27 11.70 7.79
CA PHE A 153 -6.56 10.72 8.84
C PHE A 153 -7.19 11.36 10.09
N LEU A 154 -6.66 12.50 10.54
CA LEU A 154 -7.18 13.21 11.71
C LEU A 154 -8.56 13.83 11.44
N ASP A 155 -8.79 14.34 10.23
CA ASP A 155 -10.05 14.98 9.84
C ASP A 155 -11.17 13.97 9.53
N SER A 156 -10.81 12.73 9.19
CA SER A 156 -11.76 11.67 8.78
C SER A 156 -11.67 10.43 9.70
N PRO A 157 -12.04 10.55 10.99
CA PRO A 157 -11.90 9.47 11.97
C PRO A 157 -12.84 8.28 11.71
N MET A 158 -13.95 8.49 11.00
CA MET A 158 -14.97 7.46 10.76
C MET A 158 -14.79 6.69 9.43
N GLU A 159 -13.85 7.10 8.58
CA GLU A 159 -13.63 6.43 7.30
C GLU A 159 -13.06 5.01 7.51
N SER A 160 -13.74 4.00 6.97
CA SER A 160 -13.30 2.61 7.07
C SER A 160 -12.29 2.28 5.96
N PRO A 161 -11.11 1.71 6.27
CA PRO A 161 -10.13 1.33 5.25
C PRO A 161 -10.50 0.03 4.50
N ASN A 162 -11.55 -0.67 4.92
CA ASN A 162 -11.92 -1.97 4.37
C ASN A 162 -13.27 -1.92 3.68
N ILE A 163 -13.40 -2.70 2.60
CA ILE A 163 -14.70 -3.00 2.01
C ILE A 163 -15.56 -3.82 2.99
N PRO A 164 -16.90 -3.77 2.87
CA PRO A 164 -17.78 -4.66 3.62
C PRO A 164 -17.40 -6.13 3.40
N THR A 165 -17.36 -6.92 4.49
CA THR A 165 -17.14 -8.37 4.37
C THR A 165 -18.30 -9.04 3.63
N TRP A 166 -18.04 -10.16 2.95
CA TRP A 166 -19.10 -10.95 2.30
C TRP A 166 -20.21 -11.36 3.25
N SER A 167 -19.88 -11.68 4.52
CA SER A 167 -20.88 -11.98 5.55
C SER A 167 -21.78 -10.77 5.86
N ARG A 168 -21.22 -9.56 5.90
CA ARG A 168 -22.00 -8.33 6.06
C ARG A 168 -22.90 -8.07 4.85
N VAL A 169 -22.40 -8.29 3.64
CA VAL A 169 -23.19 -8.14 2.40
C VAL A 169 -24.34 -9.14 2.37
N ASP A 170 -24.07 -10.42 2.65
CA ASP A 170 -25.08 -11.49 2.66
C ASP A 170 -26.17 -11.26 3.71
N THR A 171 -25.79 -10.72 4.88
CA THR A 171 -26.75 -10.33 5.94
C THR A 171 -27.61 -9.14 5.52
N ALA A 172 -27.01 -8.14 4.85
CA ALA A 172 -27.71 -6.92 4.47
C ALA A 172 -28.56 -7.07 3.19
N ILE A 173 -28.13 -7.95 2.28
CA ILE A 173 -28.75 -8.20 0.97
C ILE A 173 -28.90 -9.72 0.82
N PRO A 174 -29.99 -10.29 1.34
CA PRO A 174 -30.25 -11.72 1.22
C PRO A 174 -30.22 -12.18 -0.24
N ASN A 175 -29.65 -13.36 -0.50
CA ASN A 175 -29.46 -13.97 -1.83
C ASN A 175 -28.43 -13.30 -2.76
N PHE A 176 -27.77 -12.22 -2.35
CA PHE A 176 -26.79 -11.53 -3.20
C PHE A 176 -25.73 -12.47 -3.80
N LEU A 177 -25.19 -13.41 -3.01
CA LEU A 177 -24.17 -14.34 -3.49
C LEU A 177 -24.70 -15.31 -4.55
N ASN A 178 -25.97 -15.69 -4.47
CA ASN A 178 -26.61 -16.52 -5.49
C ASN A 178 -26.84 -15.73 -6.78
N ASP A 179 -27.30 -14.49 -6.66
CA ASP A 179 -27.52 -13.60 -7.80
C ASP A 179 -26.22 -13.30 -8.54
N LEU A 180 -25.15 -12.98 -7.80
CA LEU A 180 -23.81 -12.79 -8.36
C LEU A 180 -23.33 -14.03 -9.12
N LYS A 181 -23.51 -15.22 -8.54
CA LYS A 181 -23.16 -16.48 -9.18
C LYS A 181 -23.93 -16.70 -10.49
N ASN A 182 -25.22 -16.34 -10.52
CA ASN A 182 -26.05 -16.47 -11.71
C ASN A 182 -25.65 -15.48 -12.81
N VAL A 183 -25.33 -14.23 -12.44
CA VAL A 183 -24.83 -13.22 -13.38
C VAL A 183 -23.50 -13.67 -14.00
N VAL A 184 -22.54 -14.10 -13.18
CA VAL A 184 -21.23 -14.60 -13.67
C VAL A 184 -21.40 -15.81 -14.59
N LYS A 185 -22.33 -16.73 -14.29
CA LYS A 185 -22.61 -17.86 -15.19
C LYS A 185 -23.10 -17.40 -16.56
N LYS A 186 -24.07 -16.49 -16.60
CA LYS A 186 -24.60 -15.93 -17.84
C LYS A 186 -23.53 -15.21 -18.66
N ASP A 187 -22.63 -14.50 -18.00
CA ASP A 187 -21.53 -13.78 -18.64
C ASP A 187 -20.51 -14.73 -19.30
N ASN A 188 -20.24 -15.90 -18.68
CA ASN A 188 -19.37 -16.94 -19.24
C ASN A 188 -20.03 -17.81 -20.32
N GLU A 189 -21.34 -17.68 -20.55
CA GLU A 189 -22.06 -18.38 -21.63
C GLU A 189 -21.99 -17.63 -22.97
N VAL A 190 -21.39 -16.43 -22.99
CA VAL A 190 -21.12 -15.58 -24.16
C VAL A 190 -19.73 -15.87 -24.71
#